data_AF-A0A3D8WXW9-F1
#
_entry.id   AF-A0A3D8WXW9-F1
#
_cell.length_a   1.000
_cell.length_b   1.000
_cell.length_c   1.000
_cell.angle_alpha   90.00
_cell.angle_beta   90.00
_cell.angle_gamma   90.00
#
_symmetry.space_group_name_H-M   'P 1'
#
loop_
_entity.id
_entity.type
_entity.pdbx_description
1 polymer ?
#
loop_
_entity_poly.entity_id
_entity_poly.type
_entity_poly.pdbx_seq_one_letter_code
_entity_poly.pdbx_strand_id
1 'polypeptide(L)'
;MKLTYAQYDEAMKYLEKIYDEYVKLNPQDLIDEQKPFKPSDTFISIDSGSLMEWDRKDCKLMYLFYDFHTAVSYEYDGNLKVSHLMETTDDGLQFVAHMYNTPDELEFEIKVYKVDA
;
A
#
# COMPACT_ATOMS: atom_id res chain seq x y z
N MET A 1 15.95 7.55 -19.05
CA MET A 1 16.63 7.03 -17.84
C MET A 1 16.60 5.50 -17.85
N LYS A 2 17.47 4.81 -17.10
CA LYS A 2 17.45 3.33 -16.95
C LYS A 2 17.45 2.99 -15.46
N LEU A 3 16.55 2.13 -15.03
CA LEU A 3 16.58 1.57 -13.67
C LEU A 3 17.83 0.71 -13.52
N THR A 4 18.65 0.99 -12.51
CA THR A 4 19.83 0.19 -12.21
C THR A 4 19.46 -1.04 -11.40
N TYR A 5 20.28 -2.09 -11.46
CA TYR A 5 20.11 -3.26 -10.60
C TYR A 5 20.17 -2.90 -9.11
N ALA A 6 21.01 -1.93 -8.73
CA ALA A 6 21.10 -1.46 -7.34
C ALA A 6 19.79 -0.83 -6.86
N GLN A 7 19.16 0.03 -7.69
CA GLN A 7 17.85 0.62 -7.37
C GLN A 7 16.74 -0.43 -7.29
N TYR A 8 16.80 -1.46 -8.15
CA TYR A 8 15.86 -2.58 -8.09
C TYR A 8 15.98 -3.36 -6.77
N ASP A 9 17.21 -3.75 -6.40
CA ASP A 9 17.49 -4.53 -5.19
C ASP A 9 17.18 -3.74 -3.92
N GLU A 10 17.47 -2.43 -3.90
CA GLU A 10 17.14 -1.53 -2.81
C GLU A 10 15.62 -1.42 -2.61
N ALA A 11 14.87 -1.21 -3.69
CA ALA A 11 13.41 -1.17 -3.63
C ALA A 11 12.83 -2.50 -3.14
N MET A 12 13.28 -3.62 -3.68
CA MET A 12 12.82 -4.94 -3.26
C MET A 12 13.02 -5.17 -1.77
N LYS A 13 14.22 -4.91 -1.24
CA LYS A 13 14.52 -5.06 0.20
C LYS A 13 13.73 -4.12 1.08
N TYR A 14 13.52 -2.88 0.62
CA TYR A 14 12.72 -1.89 1.35
C TYR A 14 11.26 -2.34 1.46
N LEU A 15 10.66 -2.76 0.35
CA LEU A 15 9.27 -3.22 0.34
C LEU A 15 9.11 -4.53 1.09
N GLU A 16 10.05 -5.48 0.98
CA GLU A 16 10.04 -6.74 1.73
C GLU A 16 9.99 -6.51 3.23
N LYS A 17 10.84 -5.60 3.73
CA LYS A 17 10.83 -5.23 5.15
C LYS A 17 9.47 -4.72 5.61
N ILE A 18 8.86 -3.82 4.84
CA ILE A 18 7.55 -3.24 5.19
C ILE A 18 6.48 -4.31 5.08
N TYR A 19 6.50 -5.12 4.02
CA TYR A 19 5.57 -6.22 3.83
C TYR A 19 5.62 -7.19 5.02
N ASP A 20 6.81 -7.59 5.46
CA ASP A 20 7.01 -8.48 6.61
C ASP A 20 6.52 -7.89 7.94
N GLU A 21 6.56 -6.56 8.10
CA GLU A 21 6.02 -5.88 9.28
C GLU A 21 4.49 -5.90 9.26
N TYR A 22 3.89 -5.62 8.11
CA TYR A 22 2.45 -5.47 7.97
C TYR A 22 1.72 -6.81 7.77
N VAL A 23 2.29 -7.81 7.11
CA VAL A 23 1.63 -9.13 6.93
C VAL A 23 1.32 -9.83 8.26
N LYS A 24 2.06 -9.49 9.32
CA LYS A 24 1.82 -9.98 10.69
C LYS A 24 0.60 -9.33 11.35
N LEU A 25 0.14 -8.19 10.84
CA LEU A 25 -1.05 -7.51 11.32
C LEU A 25 -2.28 -8.13 10.67
N ASN A 26 -3.24 -8.56 11.48
CA ASN A 26 -4.56 -8.92 10.99
C ASN A 26 -5.38 -7.63 10.79
N PRO A 27 -5.87 -7.34 9.58
CA PRO A 27 -6.69 -6.15 9.34
C PRO A 27 -7.91 -6.07 10.25
N GLN A 28 -8.48 -7.21 10.64
CA GLN A 28 -9.62 -7.25 11.55
C GLN A 28 -9.26 -6.77 12.96
N ASP A 29 -8.04 -7.03 13.43
CA ASP A 29 -7.59 -6.57 14.74
C ASP A 29 -7.44 -5.04 14.74
N LEU A 30 -6.91 -4.47 13.65
CA LEU A 30 -6.82 -3.01 13.45
C LEU A 30 -8.20 -2.34 13.41
N ILE A 31 -9.19 -2.99 12.79
CA ILE A 31 -10.59 -2.53 12.79
C ILE A 31 -11.17 -2.57 14.21
N ASP A 32 -10.95 -3.69 14.92
CA ASP A 32 -11.54 -3.91 16.24
C ASP A 32 -10.99 -2.93 17.28
N GLU A 33 -9.71 -2.57 17.19
CA GLU A 33 -9.08 -1.52 18.01
C GLU A 33 -9.73 -0.13 17.85
N GLN A 34 -10.33 0.14 16.70
CA GLN A 34 -10.88 1.46 16.36
C GLN A 34 -12.41 1.56 16.56
N LYS A 35 -13.05 0.48 17.01
CA LYS A 35 -14.49 0.50 17.34
C LYS A 35 -14.77 1.43 18.54
N PRO A 36 -15.91 2.15 18.55
CA PRO A 36 -17.05 2.00 17.65
C PRO A 36 -17.03 2.95 16.43
N PHE A 37 -17.15 2.39 15.22
CA PHE A 37 -17.39 3.17 14.00
C PHE A 37 -18.87 3.52 13.84
N LYS A 38 -19.18 4.73 13.35
CA LYS A 38 -20.56 5.05 12.97
C LYS A 38 -20.81 4.53 11.55
N PRO A 39 -22.01 4.01 11.23
CA PRO A 39 -22.37 3.56 9.88
C PRO A 39 -22.31 4.60 8.75
N SER A 40 -21.95 5.85 9.07
CA SER A 40 -21.76 6.98 8.15
C SER A 40 -20.28 7.30 7.90
N ASP A 41 -19.35 6.71 8.64
CA ASP A 41 -17.95 7.04 8.56
C ASP A 41 -17.35 6.35 7.33
N THR A 42 -17.03 7.14 6.31
CA THR A 42 -16.42 6.67 5.05
C THR A 42 -14.90 6.68 5.13
N PHE A 43 -14.35 7.53 6.01
CA PHE A 43 -12.92 7.70 6.23
C PHE A 43 -12.66 7.82 7.72
N ILE A 44 -11.87 6.89 8.26
CA ILE A 44 -11.42 6.97 9.66
C ILE A 44 -9.91 7.16 9.64
N SER A 45 -9.49 8.31 10.15
CA SER A 45 -8.09 8.59 10.43
C SER A 45 -7.74 7.93 11.76
N ILE A 46 -6.69 7.11 11.77
CA ILE A 46 -6.12 6.60 13.02
C ILE A 46 -4.86 7.38 13.37
N ASP A 47 -4.49 7.40 14.65
CA ASP A 47 -3.37 8.21 15.17
C ASP A 47 -2.02 7.89 14.49
N SER A 48 -1.87 6.74 13.83
CA SER A 48 -0.70 6.40 13.00
C SER A 48 -0.71 7.01 11.59
N GLY A 49 -1.67 7.88 11.26
CA GLY A 49 -1.77 8.53 9.95
C GLY A 49 -2.47 7.70 8.87
N SER A 50 -3.12 6.60 9.23
CA SER A 50 -3.76 5.70 8.27
C SER A 50 -5.18 6.12 7.96
N LEU A 51 -5.57 6.00 6.68
CA LEU A 51 -6.91 6.27 6.16
C LEU A 51 -7.62 4.93 5.95
N MET A 52 -8.69 4.68 6.69
CA MET A 52 -9.55 3.52 6.45
C MET A 52 -10.73 3.94 5.57
N GLU A 53 -10.78 3.48 4.32
CA GLU A 53 -11.94 3.72 3.44
C GLU A 53 -12.98 2.62 3.61
N TRP A 54 -14.22 3.03 3.88
CA TRP A 54 -15.39 2.14 4.01
C TRP A 54 -16.40 2.46 2.91
N ASP A 55 -16.45 1.64 1.85
CA ASP A 55 -17.53 1.76 0.86
C ASP A 55 -18.79 0.99 1.30
N ARG A 56 -19.88 1.75 1.45
CA ARG A 56 -21.19 1.36 1.97
C ARG A 56 -21.99 0.43 1.06
N LYS A 57 -21.63 0.32 -0.23
CA LYS A 57 -22.43 -0.47 -1.19
C LYS A 57 -22.02 -1.94 -1.28
N ASP A 58 -20.73 -2.26 -1.08
CA ASP A 58 -20.18 -3.62 -1.20
C ASP A 58 -19.25 -4.03 -0.05
N CYS A 59 -19.12 -3.23 1.02
CA CYS A 59 -18.27 -3.50 2.20
C CYS A 59 -16.86 -3.98 1.83
N LYS A 60 -16.11 -3.16 1.09
CA LYS A 60 -14.68 -3.39 0.84
C LYS A 60 -13.90 -2.51 1.83
N LEU A 61 -13.26 -3.14 2.80
CA LEU A 61 -12.38 -2.46 3.73
C LEU A 61 -11.00 -2.33 3.08
N MET A 62 -10.49 -1.10 3.01
CA MET A 62 -9.11 -0.83 2.62
C MET A 62 -8.44 0.00 3.71
N TYR A 63 -7.47 -0.60 4.39
CA TYR A 63 -6.59 0.13 5.31
C TYR A 63 -5.43 0.69 4.51
N LEU A 64 -5.24 2.01 4.50
CA LEU A 64 -4.12 2.66 3.82
C LEU A 64 -3.20 3.35 4.84
N PHE A 65 -1.97 2.87 5.01
CA PHE A 65 -0.89 3.68 5.58
C PHE A 65 -0.20 4.43 4.44
N TYR A 66 0.00 5.75 4.57
CA TYR A 66 0.66 6.55 3.54
C TYR A 66 1.66 7.54 4.13
N ASP A 67 2.94 7.39 3.81
CA ASP A 67 4.01 8.31 4.23
C ASP A 67 4.57 9.15 3.05
N PHE A 68 3.67 9.78 2.28
CA PHE A 68 3.97 10.56 1.06
C PHE A 68 4.63 9.79 -0.09
N HIS A 69 5.38 8.71 0.17
CA HIS A 69 6.07 7.93 -0.85
C HIS A 69 5.72 6.46 -0.78
N THR A 70 5.38 5.93 0.39
CA THR A 70 5.01 4.53 0.58
C THR A 70 3.54 4.42 0.95
N ALA A 71 2.84 3.50 0.30
CA ALA A 71 1.47 3.13 0.60
C ALA A 71 1.40 1.66 0.98
N VAL A 72 0.72 1.32 2.08
CA VAL A 72 0.39 -0.05 2.48
C VAL A 72 -1.12 -0.21 2.46
N SER A 73 -1.64 -1.12 1.65
CA SER A 73 -3.07 -1.39 1.48
C SER A 73 -3.41 -2.85 1.71
N TYR A 74 -4.46 -3.13 2.49
CA TYR A 74 -5.08 -4.45 2.53
C TYR A 74 -6.35 -4.46 1.67
N GLU A 75 -6.47 -5.45 0.80
CA GLU A 75 -7.68 -5.74 0.06
C GLU A 75 -8.60 -6.65 0.89
N TYR A 76 -9.88 -6.73 0.49
CA TYR A 76 -10.91 -7.47 1.21
C TYR A 76 -10.62 -8.98 1.31
N ASP A 77 -9.99 -9.56 0.30
CA ASP A 77 -9.58 -10.96 0.28
C ASP A 77 -8.38 -11.25 1.19
N GLY A 78 -7.89 -10.24 1.91
CA GLY A 78 -6.74 -10.33 2.80
C GLY A 78 -5.41 -10.09 2.10
N ASN A 79 -5.42 -9.77 0.80
CA ASN A 79 -4.18 -9.47 0.08
C ASN A 79 -3.59 -8.15 0.55
N LEU A 80 -2.35 -8.21 1.00
CA LEU A 80 -1.54 -7.06 1.36
C LEU A 80 -0.80 -6.58 0.11
N LYS A 81 -0.82 -5.28 -0.11
CA LYS A 81 -0.02 -4.60 -1.13
C LYS A 81 0.73 -3.45 -0.52
N VAL A 82 2.04 -3.44 -0.72
CA VAL A 82 2.93 -2.34 -0.40
C VAL A 82 3.35 -1.69 -1.73
N SER A 83 3.37 -0.38 -1.76
CA SER A 83 3.85 0.38 -2.92
C SER A 83 4.75 1.51 -2.48
N HIS A 84 5.75 1.84 -3.29
CA HIS A 84 6.70 2.90 -3.00
C HIS A 84 7.04 3.68 -4.27
N LEU A 85 6.83 5.00 -4.26
CA LEU A 85 7.32 5.90 -5.29
C LEU A 85 8.84 6.03 -5.16
N MET A 86 9.56 5.38 -6.06
CA MET A 86 11.02 5.37 -6.08
C MET A 86 11.58 6.70 -6.60
N GLU A 87 10.99 7.20 -7.68
CA GLU A 87 11.52 8.33 -8.44
C GLU A 87 10.42 8.96 -9.31
N THR A 88 10.47 10.28 -9.46
CA THR A 88 9.80 10.99 -10.56
C THR A 88 10.86 11.66 -11.41
N THR A 89 10.88 11.38 -12.71
CA THR A 89 11.81 11.99 -13.65
C THR A 89 11.33 13.37 -14.11
N ASP A 90 12.25 14.19 -14.61
CA ASP A 90 11.94 15.55 -15.11
C ASP A 90 10.94 15.54 -16.28
N ASP A 91 10.89 14.44 -17.05
CA ASP A 91 9.92 14.24 -18.13
C ASP A 91 8.59 13.66 -17.62
N GLY A 92 8.35 13.59 -16.31
CA GLY A 92 7.07 13.20 -15.71
C GLY A 92 6.80 11.70 -15.72
N LEU A 93 7.84 10.86 -15.73
CA LEU A 93 7.70 9.42 -15.50
C LEU A 93 7.86 9.12 -14.01
N GLN A 94 6.96 8.29 -13.48
CA GLN A 94 7.03 7.81 -12.10
C GLN A 94 7.39 6.33 -12.09
N PHE A 95 8.41 5.98 -11.33
CA PHE A 95 8.78 4.60 -11.04
C PHE A 95 8.21 4.23 -9.68
N VAL A 96 7.33 3.23 -9.66
CA VAL A 96 6.68 2.77 -8.43
C VAL A 96 6.96 1.29 -8.28
N ALA A 97 7.61 0.94 -7.18
CA ALA A 97 7.76 -0.45 -6.78
C ALA A 97 6.48 -0.91 -6.10
N HIS A 98 6.12 -2.17 -6.34
CA HIS A 98 5.01 -2.84 -5.70
C HIS A 98 5.46 -4.20 -5.16
N MET A 99 4.95 -4.56 -4.00
CA MET A 99 5.06 -5.89 -3.44
C MET A 99 3.70 -6.30 -2.91
N TYR A 100 3.19 -7.44 -3.35
CA TYR A 100 1.87 -7.91 -2.95
C TYR A 100 1.80 -9.42 -3.01
N ASN A 101 0.94 -10.01 -2.18
CA ASN A 101 0.65 -11.43 -2.31
C ASN A 101 -0.52 -11.66 -3.28
N THR A 102 -0.41 -12.76 -4.00
CA THR A 102 -1.51 -13.43 -4.68
C THR A 102 -1.91 -14.65 -3.85
N PRO A 103 -2.96 -15.40 -4.23
CA PRO A 103 -3.29 -16.66 -3.56
C PRO A 103 -2.14 -17.69 -3.55
N ASP A 104 -1.23 -17.60 -4.52
CA ASP A 104 -0.22 -18.63 -4.77
C ASP A 104 1.22 -18.19 -4.41
N GLU A 105 1.53 -16.89 -4.45
CA GLU A 105 2.89 -16.40 -4.22
C GLU A 105 2.98 -14.93 -3.76
N LEU A 106 4.18 -14.52 -3.34
CA LEU A 106 4.54 -13.13 -3.12
C LEU A 106 5.19 -12.59 -4.38
N GLU A 107 4.64 -11.52 -4.94
CA GLU A 107 5.14 -10.88 -6.15
C GLU A 107 5.82 -9.54 -5.84
N PHE A 108 6.84 -9.23 -6.63
CA PHE A 108 7.47 -7.91 -6.67
C PHE A 108 7.52 -7.43 -8.12
N GLU A 109 7.10 -6.19 -8.34
CA GLU A 109 7.16 -5.56 -9.66
C GLU A 109 7.51 -4.07 -9.55
N ILE A 110 8.04 -3.50 -10.63
CA ILE A 110 8.20 -2.05 -10.77
C ILE A 110 7.39 -1.61 -11.97
N LYS A 111 6.43 -0.72 -11.73
CA LYS A 111 5.58 -0.12 -12.76
C LYS A 111 6.05 1.30 -13.04
N VAL A 112 5.97 1.67 -14.32
CA VAL A 112 6.31 3.01 -14.80
C VAL A 112 5.03 3.68 -15.28
N TYR A 113 4.72 4.83 -14.69
CA TYR A 113 3.54 5.62 -15.04
C TYR A 113 3.97 6.92 -15.71
N LYS A 114 3.21 7.36 -16.70
CA LYS A 114 3.31 8.73 -17.22
C LYS A 114 2.32 9.59 -16.44
N VAL A 115 2.82 10.64 -15.81
CA VAL A 115 1.99 11.65 -15.16
C VAL A 115 1.94 12.85 -16.09
N ASP A 116 0.75 13.14 -16.61
CA ASP A 116 0.51 14.37 -17.34
C ASP A 116 0.42 15.52 -16.34
N ALA A 117 1.13 16.61 -16.63
CA ALA A 117 1.15 17.82 -15.81
C ALA A 117 -0.13 18.66 -15.97
#